data_AF-D2YVN2-F1
#
_entry.id   AF-D2YVN2-F1
#
_cell.length_a   1.000
_cell.length_b   1.000
_cell.length_c   1.000
_cell.angle_alpha   90.00
_cell.angle_beta   90.00
_cell.angle_gamma   90.00
#
_symmetry.space_group_name_H-M   'P 1'
#
loop_
_entity.id
_entity.type
_entity.pdbx_description
1 polymer ?
#
loop_
_entity_poly.entity_id
_entity_poly.type
_entity_poly.pdbx_seq_one_letter_code
_entity_poly.pdbx_strand_id
1 'polypeptide(L)'
;MILVASWLLMALGLCNEVPKEPIKPRAAQKQTLMAAHKEPNMMDHRQTIVHLFEWKWDDIAEECERFLGPYGYGGVQVSPPNENAIIYEPGFNRNVKRPWWERYQPVSYKLTTRSGNEQQFASMVRRCNQARVRIYVDVVINHMTGSIGQGTGTGGSYYDTNSLKFDGVPYSSFDFNGCDRCSTSSCSIESYGDAHQVRNCRLSGLLDLNQSNDYVRGKIAQFLNHLIDLGVAGFRIDAAKHMWPGDLTEIFNRIKDLNQEYFQAGSKPFVYQEVIDTGSGEAVSNREYVGIGRVTVFKYGFQLGEVFRRRNPMKYLKNYGEQWGLVAGNDALVFIDNHDNQRGHGAGGLGTIITHFDSRLYKMVVAFMFAWPYGIPRLMSSYSWDRNFQDGHDINDWVGPPHDDQYNIKSVTINQDMTCGNGWVCEHRWRQIYNMVLFRNVAALEGVNDWWDNDNYQIAFSRGDKAFLAINNEGYPLRATIQTGLPPGDYCDIISGNLKNGRCTGRVITIGNDRKVTLDISNDWEDPMIALHVEAKVN
;
A
#
# COMPACT_ATOMS: atom_id res chain seq x y z
N MET A 1 74.10 -13.86 31.10
CA MET A 1 74.16 -13.94 32.58
C MET A 1 73.73 -12.58 33.12
N ILE A 2 72.60 -12.56 33.86
CA ILE A 2 72.22 -11.58 34.91
C ILE A 2 71.90 -10.16 34.36
N LEU A 3 70.75 -9.48 34.51
CA LEU A 3 69.53 -9.45 35.38
C LEU A 3 68.32 -9.06 34.50
N VAL A 4 67.10 -9.60 34.60
CA VAL A 4 66.06 -9.49 35.67
C VAL A 4 65.35 -8.13 35.73
N ALA A 5 64.00 -8.22 35.61
CA ALA A 5 62.93 -7.37 36.17
C ALA A 5 62.61 -6.01 35.49
N SER A 6 61.36 -5.53 35.42
CA SER A 6 60.01 -6.08 35.63
C SER A 6 58.99 -4.94 35.39
N TRP A 7 57.88 -5.27 34.71
CA TRP A 7 56.50 -4.78 34.91
C TRP A 7 56.15 -3.29 34.66
N LEU A 8 55.26 -3.01 33.68
CA LEU A 8 53.84 -2.67 33.92
C LEU A 8 53.05 -2.48 32.60
N LEU A 9 51.76 -2.82 32.67
CA LEU A 9 50.71 -2.72 31.66
C LEU A 9 50.57 -1.33 31.01
N MET A 10 50.18 -1.29 29.72
CA MET A 10 48.93 -0.64 29.29
C MET A 10 48.61 -0.98 27.83
N ALA A 11 47.34 -1.32 27.60
CA ALA A 11 46.75 -1.65 26.31
C ALA A 11 46.74 -0.43 25.37
N LEU A 12 47.23 -0.63 24.14
CA LEU A 12 47.00 0.28 23.02
C LEU A 12 45.82 -0.25 22.21
N GLY A 13 44.63 0.24 22.51
CA GLY A 13 43.52 0.26 21.58
C GLY A 13 43.48 1.63 20.92
N LEU A 14 43.73 1.70 19.61
CA LEU A 14 43.44 2.88 18.81
C LEU A 14 42.66 2.47 17.55
N CYS A 15 41.39 2.86 17.61
CA CYS A 15 40.32 2.90 16.64
C CYS A 15 40.69 2.79 15.15
N ASN A 16 40.04 1.85 14.47
CA ASN A 16 39.69 2.00 13.06
C ASN A 16 38.52 2.99 12.96
N GLU A 17 38.75 4.14 12.32
CA GLU A 17 37.70 5.06 11.93
C GLU A 17 36.87 4.46 10.80
N VAL A 18 35.60 4.17 11.09
CA VAL A 18 34.57 3.95 10.06
C VAL A 18 34.23 5.32 9.46
N PRO A 19 34.18 5.49 8.13
CA PRO A 19 33.75 6.75 7.53
C PRO A 19 32.30 7.02 7.92
N LYS A 20 32.07 8.04 8.75
CA LYS A 20 30.74 8.60 8.93
C LYS A 20 30.40 9.38 7.67
N GLU A 21 29.43 8.89 6.89
CA GLU A 21 28.77 9.73 5.90
C GLU A 21 28.22 10.98 6.61
N PRO A 22 28.37 12.18 6.02
CA PRO A 22 27.86 13.39 6.63
C PRO A 22 26.32 13.33 6.65
N ILE A 23 25.76 13.35 7.85
CA ILE A 23 24.33 13.53 8.08
C ILE A 23 23.94 14.88 7.45
N LYS A 24 23.27 14.84 6.28
CA LYS A 24 22.73 16.05 5.65
C LYS A 24 21.73 16.71 6.62
N PRO A 25 21.77 18.04 6.80
CA PRO A 25 20.88 18.72 7.72
C PRO A 25 19.41 18.48 7.34
N ARG A 26 18.58 18.21 8.36
CA ARG A 26 17.16 17.82 8.28
C ARG A 26 16.29 18.73 7.39
N ALA A 27 16.64 20.01 7.28
CA ALA A 27 15.98 20.96 6.39
C ALA A 27 16.28 20.69 4.90
N ALA A 28 17.50 20.31 4.56
CA ALA A 28 17.89 19.94 3.20
C ALA A 28 17.25 18.60 2.77
N GLN A 29 17.16 17.61 3.66
CA GLN A 29 16.42 16.37 3.39
C GLN A 29 14.93 16.64 3.15
N LYS A 30 14.29 17.48 3.97
CA LYS A 30 12.88 17.87 3.78
C LYS A 30 12.66 18.63 2.46
N GLN A 31 13.61 19.46 2.06
CA GLN A 31 13.55 20.21 0.79
C GLN A 31 13.77 19.29 -0.44
N THR A 32 14.67 18.31 -0.37
CA THR A 32 14.84 17.28 -1.42
C THR A 32 13.63 16.34 -1.51
N LEU A 33 13.01 15.99 -0.37
CA LEU A 33 11.80 15.17 -0.30
C LEU A 33 10.53 15.90 -0.75
N MET A 34 10.48 17.23 -0.61
CA MET A 34 9.42 18.07 -1.16
C MET A 34 9.60 18.36 -2.66
N ALA A 35 10.84 18.32 -3.16
CA ALA A 35 11.13 18.51 -4.58
C ALA A 35 10.77 17.28 -5.43
N ALA A 36 10.88 16.07 -4.86
CA ALA A 36 10.32 14.84 -5.43
C ALA A 36 8.92 14.60 -4.83
N HIS A 37 7.98 13.99 -5.55
CA HIS A 37 6.60 13.80 -5.09
C HIS A 37 6.46 12.72 -3.98
N LYS A 38 7.26 12.78 -2.91
CA LYS A 38 7.44 11.67 -1.93
C LYS A 38 6.73 11.88 -0.59
N GLU A 39 6.35 13.11 -0.28
CA GLU A 39 5.67 13.45 0.97
C GLU A 39 4.18 13.08 0.88
N PRO A 40 3.64 12.29 1.84
CA PRO A 40 2.26 11.82 1.77
C PRO A 40 1.21 12.89 2.15
N ASN A 41 1.63 14.02 2.73
CA ASN A 41 0.74 15.12 3.12
C ASN A 41 -0.34 14.75 4.18
N MET A 42 -0.09 13.70 4.98
CA MET A 42 -0.97 13.28 6.08
C MET A 42 -0.89 14.24 7.27
N MET A 43 -1.98 14.33 8.05
CA MET A 43 -2.08 15.17 9.25
C MET A 43 -1.58 14.43 10.51
N ASP A 44 -1.18 15.18 11.55
CA ASP A 44 -1.04 14.71 12.95
C ASP A 44 -0.29 13.40 13.17
N HIS A 45 0.90 13.29 12.61
CA HIS A 45 1.72 12.07 12.72
C HIS A 45 1.03 10.79 12.20
N ARG A 46 -0.11 10.88 11.50
CA ARG A 46 -0.78 9.73 10.88
C ARG A 46 0.13 9.16 9.79
N GLN A 47 0.25 7.83 9.73
CA GLN A 47 1.25 7.19 8.86
C GLN A 47 0.69 6.11 7.93
N THR A 48 -0.62 5.86 7.94
CA THR A 48 -1.24 4.71 7.25
C THR A 48 -2.22 5.14 6.17
N ILE A 49 -2.10 4.54 4.99
CA ILE A 49 -3.11 4.59 3.92
C ILE A 49 -3.98 3.34 3.99
N VAL A 50 -5.28 3.45 3.76
CA VAL A 50 -6.16 2.31 3.49
C VAL A 50 -6.62 2.34 2.03
N HIS A 51 -6.59 1.20 1.32
CA HIS A 51 -7.21 1.07 0.01
C HIS A 51 -8.64 0.60 0.18
N LEU A 52 -9.62 1.51 0.07
CA LEU A 52 -11.05 1.17 0.09
C LEU A 52 -11.48 0.72 -1.31
N PHE A 53 -11.07 -0.49 -1.67
CA PHE A 53 -11.15 -1.01 -3.03
C PHE A 53 -12.61 -1.18 -3.49
N GLU A 54 -12.97 -0.51 -4.59
CA GLU A 54 -14.30 -0.48 -5.21
C GLU A 54 -15.42 0.20 -4.40
N TRP A 55 -15.10 0.88 -3.30
CA TRP A 55 -16.12 1.58 -2.51
C TRP A 55 -16.73 2.75 -3.29
N LYS A 56 -17.99 3.09 -2.98
CA LYS A 56 -18.64 4.29 -3.52
C LYS A 56 -18.16 5.54 -2.80
N TRP A 57 -18.20 6.68 -3.49
CA TRP A 57 -17.72 7.95 -2.95
C TRP A 57 -18.43 8.36 -1.66
N ASP A 58 -19.75 8.19 -1.61
CA ASP A 58 -20.54 8.55 -0.42
C ASP A 58 -20.20 7.65 0.78
N ASP A 59 -19.98 6.35 0.56
CA ASP A 59 -19.59 5.41 1.62
C ASP A 59 -18.19 5.77 2.17
N ILE A 60 -17.24 6.14 1.30
CA ILE A 60 -15.90 6.60 1.70
C ILE A 60 -15.99 7.89 2.52
N ALA A 61 -16.85 8.84 2.10
CA ALA A 61 -17.03 10.11 2.79
C ALA A 61 -17.54 9.90 4.23
N GLU A 62 -18.53 9.03 4.41
CA GLU A 62 -19.01 8.63 5.73
C GLU A 62 -17.94 7.90 6.54
N GLU A 63 -17.17 7.02 5.89
CA GLU A 63 -16.10 6.24 6.51
C GLU A 63 -14.97 7.13 7.05
N CYS A 64 -14.62 8.20 6.31
CA CYS A 64 -13.70 9.22 6.75
C CYS A 64 -14.13 9.88 8.07
N GLU A 65 -15.40 10.24 8.18
CA GLU A 65 -15.94 10.95 9.34
C GLU A 65 -16.16 10.03 10.54
N ARG A 66 -16.75 8.85 10.31
CA ARG A 66 -17.20 7.96 11.39
C ARG A 66 -16.11 7.05 11.92
N PHE A 67 -15.04 6.81 11.16
CA PHE A 67 -14.04 5.81 11.51
C PHE A 67 -12.61 6.23 11.19
N LEU A 68 -12.25 6.48 9.93
CA LEU A 68 -10.83 6.70 9.58
C LEU A 68 -10.23 7.94 10.27
N GLY A 69 -11.00 9.03 10.33
CA GLY A 69 -10.65 10.24 11.06
C GLY A 69 -10.43 9.93 12.55
N PRO A 70 -11.43 9.45 13.29
CA PRO A 70 -11.32 9.12 14.71
C PRO A 70 -10.26 8.06 15.07
N TYR A 71 -10.00 7.08 14.19
CA TYR A 71 -9.06 5.97 14.42
C TYR A 71 -7.66 6.23 13.83
N GLY A 72 -7.37 7.46 13.41
CA GLY A 72 -5.99 7.89 13.10
C GLY A 72 -5.44 7.40 11.75
N TYR A 73 -6.29 7.02 10.80
CA TYR A 73 -5.86 6.73 9.43
C TYR A 73 -5.44 8.02 8.72
N GLY A 74 -4.33 7.99 7.99
CA GLY A 74 -3.77 9.15 7.31
C GLY A 74 -4.44 9.47 5.98
N GLY A 75 -4.90 8.45 5.25
CA GLY A 75 -5.64 8.66 4.01
C GLY A 75 -6.19 7.39 3.39
N VAL A 76 -6.90 7.58 2.28
CA VAL A 76 -7.59 6.55 1.50
C VAL A 76 -7.02 6.54 0.09
N GLN A 77 -6.58 5.38 -0.38
CA GLN A 77 -6.49 5.13 -1.82
C GLN A 77 -7.89 4.78 -2.33
N VAL A 78 -8.34 5.46 -3.38
CA VAL A 78 -9.60 5.17 -4.08
C VAL A 78 -9.34 4.44 -5.39
N SER A 79 -10.25 3.56 -5.81
CA SER A 79 -10.24 2.96 -7.16
C SER A 79 -10.33 4.03 -8.27
N PRO A 80 -9.97 3.71 -9.53
CA PRO A 80 -9.89 4.70 -10.61
C PRO A 80 -11.19 5.51 -10.78
N PRO A 81 -11.18 6.84 -10.61
CA PRO A 81 -12.41 7.64 -10.60
C PRO A 81 -12.79 8.12 -12.00
N ASN A 82 -11.95 7.91 -13.00
CA ASN A 82 -12.23 8.26 -14.37
C ASN A 82 -13.13 7.21 -15.05
N GLU A 83 -13.88 7.66 -16.04
CA GLU A 83 -14.76 6.83 -16.85
C GLU A 83 -14.01 5.65 -17.46
N ASN A 84 -14.55 4.47 -17.23
CA ASN A 84 -14.03 3.19 -17.72
C ASN A 84 -15.05 2.44 -18.60
N ALA A 85 -14.57 1.45 -19.34
CA ALA A 85 -15.43 0.57 -20.13
C ALA A 85 -16.35 -0.29 -19.26
N ILE A 86 -17.51 -0.64 -19.83
CA ILE A 86 -18.50 -1.52 -19.22
C ILE A 86 -18.33 -2.91 -19.85
N ILE A 87 -17.94 -3.91 -19.05
CA ILE A 87 -17.57 -5.22 -19.58
C ILE A 87 -18.59 -6.28 -19.18
N TYR A 88 -19.19 -6.89 -20.20
CA TYR A 88 -20.08 -8.04 -20.09
C TYR A 88 -19.66 -9.11 -21.09
N GLU A 89 -19.56 -10.34 -20.60
CA GLU A 89 -19.38 -11.57 -21.39
C GLU A 89 -18.31 -11.44 -22.49
N PRO A 90 -17.08 -10.97 -22.13
CA PRO A 90 -15.98 -10.82 -23.08
C PRO A 90 -15.70 -12.14 -23.80
N GLY A 91 -15.14 -12.05 -25.01
CA GLY A 91 -14.98 -13.20 -25.91
C GLY A 91 -14.24 -14.39 -25.31
N PHE A 92 -13.33 -14.16 -24.36
CA PHE A 92 -12.56 -15.21 -23.68
C PHE A 92 -13.28 -15.85 -22.49
N ASN A 93 -14.30 -15.20 -21.91
CA ASN A 93 -15.06 -15.74 -20.78
C ASN A 93 -16.48 -15.14 -20.71
N ARG A 94 -17.48 -15.92 -21.11
CA ARG A 94 -18.89 -15.51 -21.12
C ARG A 94 -19.52 -15.40 -19.72
N ASN A 95 -18.86 -15.88 -18.67
CA ASN A 95 -19.36 -15.76 -17.30
C ASN A 95 -19.03 -14.39 -16.67
N VAL A 96 -18.03 -13.70 -17.21
CA VAL A 96 -17.56 -12.42 -16.66
C VAL A 96 -18.63 -11.35 -16.85
N LYS A 97 -19.04 -10.72 -15.73
CA LYS A 97 -20.01 -9.62 -15.72
C LYS A 97 -19.53 -8.55 -14.74
N ARG A 98 -19.26 -7.35 -15.25
CA ARG A 98 -18.80 -6.19 -14.47
C ARG A 98 -17.60 -6.51 -13.56
N PRO A 99 -16.52 -7.07 -14.14
CA PRO A 99 -15.35 -7.44 -13.37
C PRO A 99 -14.70 -6.21 -12.75
N TRP A 100 -13.95 -6.38 -11.66
CA TRP A 100 -13.26 -5.24 -11.02
C TRP A 100 -12.23 -4.60 -11.96
N TRP A 101 -11.56 -5.41 -12.78
CA TRP A 101 -10.53 -4.95 -13.69
C TRP A 101 -11.06 -4.12 -14.85
N GLU A 102 -12.39 -3.99 -15.03
CA GLU A 102 -12.96 -3.06 -16.01
C GLU A 102 -12.57 -1.60 -15.71
N ARG A 103 -12.30 -1.25 -14.44
CA ARG A 103 -11.87 0.11 -14.04
C ARG A 103 -10.46 0.47 -14.50
N TYR A 104 -9.66 -0.53 -14.85
CA TYR A 104 -8.34 -0.38 -15.45
C TYR A 104 -8.41 -0.35 -16.99
N GLN A 105 -9.60 -0.06 -17.54
CA GLN A 105 -9.79 0.18 -18.97
C GLN A 105 -10.43 1.56 -19.18
N PRO A 106 -9.64 2.64 -19.18
CA PRO A 106 -10.12 4.00 -19.37
C PRO A 106 -10.80 4.22 -20.72
N VAL A 107 -11.92 4.94 -20.69
CA VAL A 107 -12.61 5.44 -21.89
C VAL A 107 -12.47 6.96 -21.99
N SER A 108 -12.52 7.66 -20.85
CA SER A 108 -12.24 9.09 -20.78
C SER A 108 -11.71 9.49 -19.40
N TYR A 109 -11.44 10.79 -19.23
CA TYR A 109 -11.08 11.38 -17.94
C TYR A 109 -12.26 12.02 -17.19
N LYS A 110 -13.50 11.80 -17.62
CA LYS A 110 -14.70 12.21 -16.87
C LYS A 110 -14.77 11.47 -15.53
N LEU A 111 -15.15 12.16 -14.46
CA LEU A 111 -15.28 11.54 -13.13
C LEU A 111 -16.66 10.90 -12.95
N THR A 112 -16.93 9.83 -13.69
CA THR A 112 -18.20 9.09 -13.59
C THR A 112 -17.95 7.60 -13.74
N THR A 113 -18.17 6.87 -12.66
CA THR A 113 -17.94 5.42 -12.58
C THR A 113 -19.05 4.75 -11.77
N ARG A 114 -18.94 3.43 -11.54
CA ARG A 114 -19.82 2.73 -10.60
C ARG A 114 -19.73 3.22 -9.15
N SER A 115 -18.63 3.90 -8.76
CA SER A 115 -18.51 4.49 -7.41
C SER A 115 -19.32 5.77 -7.24
N GLY A 116 -19.73 6.42 -8.34
CA GLY A 116 -20.49 7.67 -8.33
C GLY A 116 -20.01 8.66 -9.38
N ASN A 117 -20.64 9.84 -9.38
CA ASN A 117 -20.32 10.95 -10.28
C ASN A 117 -19.34 11.97 -9.64
N GLU A 118 -19.01 13.01 -10.40
CA GLU A 118 -18.05 14.04 -10.01
C GLU A 118 -18.48 14.82 -8.76
N GLN A 119 -19.77 15.11 -8.61
CA GLN A 119 -20.28 15.82 -7.43
C GLN A 119 -20.10 14.99 -6.17
N GLN A 120 -20.37 13.69 -6.24
CA GLN A 120 -20.15 12.76 -5.13
C GLN A 120 -18.65 12.59 -4.83
N PHE A 121 -17.80 12.51 -5.86
CA PHE A 121 -16.35 12.47 -5.69
C PHE A 121 -15.81 13.74 -5.00
N ALA A 122 -16.21 14.93 -5.47
CA ALA A 122 -15.83 16.20 -4.86
C ALA A 122 -16.32 16.32 -3.40
N SER A 123 -17.55 15.87 -3.13
CA SER A 123 -18.11 15.81 -1.78
C SER A 123 -17.28 14.92 -0.86
N MET A 124 -16.90 13.72 -1.32
CA MET A 124 -16.04 12.79 -0.60
C MET A 124 -14.68 13.42 -0.29
N VAL A 125 -14.00 14.02 -1.27
CA VAL A 125 -12.69 14.65 -1.07
C VAL A 125 -12.75 15.75 -0.01
N ARG A 126 -13.75 16.63 -0.10
CA ARG A 126 -13.95 17.72 0.88
C ARG A 126 -14.20 17.16 2.29
N ARG A 127 -15.15 16.23 2.44
CA ARG A 127 -15.53 15.64 3.74
C ARG A 127 -14.36 14.88 4.38
N CYS A 128 -13.61 14.11 3.59
CA CYS A 128 -12.42 13.43 4.07
C CYS A 128 -11.32 14.40 4.53
N ASN A 129 -11.04 15.45 3.75
CA ASN A 129 -10.08 16.48 4.17
C ASN A 129 -10.51 17.18 5.48
N GLN A 130 -11.81 17.46 5.66
CA GLN A 130 -12.36 17.99 6.93
C GLN A 130 -12.20 17.00 8.09
N ALA A 131 -12.35 15.70 7.82
CA ALA A 131 -12.09 14.62 8.77
C ALA A 131 -10.59 14.32 8.98
N ARG A 132 -9.69 15.12 8.38
CA ARG A 132 -8.22 14.98 8.45
C ARG A 132 -7.69 13.68 7.82
N VAL A 133 -8.42 13.17 6.83
CA VAL A 133 -8.09 11.97 6.05
C VAL A 133 -7.85 12.38 4.59
N ARG A 134 -6.68 12.07 4.06
CA ARG A 134 -6.31 12.45 2.69
C ARG A 134 -6.89 11.49 1.66
N ILE A 135 -7.16 11.97 0.44
CA ILE A 135 -7.55 11.12 -0.70
C ILE A 135 -6.38 10.99 -1.66
N TYR A 136 -6.01 9.75 -1.99
CA TYR A 136 -5.05 9.41 -3.03
C TYR A 136 -5.77 8.66 -4.15
N VAL A 137 -5.61 9.13 -5.37
CA VAL A 137 -6.36 8.61 -6.51
C VAL A 137 -5.55 7.56 -7.26
N ASP A 138 -6.17 6.42 -7.55
CA ASP A 138 -5.62 5.51 -8.56
C ASP A 138 -5.82 6.07 -9.96
N VAL A 139 -4.74 6.41 -10.66
CA VAL A 139 -4.79 7.00 -12.00
C VAL A 139 -4.22 6.04 -13.03
N VAL A 140 -5.06 5.70 -14.01
CA VAL A 140 -4.74 4.80 -15.11
C VAL A 140 -4.40 5.65 -16.33
N ILE A 141 -3.10 5.90 -16.51
CA ILE A 141 -2.58 6.85 -17.50
C ILE A 141 -1.61 6.22 -18.51
N ASN A 142 -1.25 4.94 -18.32
CA ASN A 142 -0.43 4.19 -19.28
C ASN A 142 -1.21 3.89 -20.56
N HIS A 143 -2.44 3.43 -20.43
CA HIS A 143 -3.23 2.85 -21.51
C HIS A 143 -4.68 3.34 -21.45
N MET A 144 -5.40 3.10 -22.54
CA MET A 144 -6.87 3.14 -22.59
C MET A 144 -7.42 1.71 -22.58
N THR A 145 -8.67 1.48 -22.98
CA THR A 145 -9.26 0.13 -23.01
C THR A 145 -8.47 -0.86 -23.88
N GLY A 146 -8.65 -2.15 -23.61
CA GLY A 146 -8.16 -3.22 -24.49
C GLY A 146 -8.91 -3.28 -25.82
N SER A 147 -8.55 -4.25 -26.66
CA SER A 147 -9.22 -4.49 -27.95
C SER A 147 -10.61 -5.13 -27.77
N ILE A 148 -11.54 -4.39 -27.15
CA ILE A 148 -12.90 -4.82 -26.80
C ILE A 148 -13.97 -4.35 -27.80
N GLY A 149 -13.55 -3.77 -28.93
CA GLY A 149 -14.43 -3.28 -29.98
C GLY A 149 -14.88 -1.84 -29.74
N GLN A 150 -16.15 -1.57 -30.03
CA GLN A 150 -16.74 -0.25 -29.85
C GLN A 150 -17.82 -0.28 -28.78
N GLY A 151 -18.02 0.84 -28.09
CA GLY A 151 -18.98 0.90 -27.01
C GLY A 151 -19.11 2.29 -26.39
N THR A 152 -19.68 2.31 -25.20
CA THR A 152 -19.85 3.52 -24.41
C THR A 152 -19.40 3.25 -22.98
N GLY A 153 -18.61 4.17 -22.44
CA GLY A 153 -18.11 4.08 -21.07
C GLY A 153 -19.19 4.38 -20.03
N THR A 154 -18.81 4.21 -18.77
CA THR A 154 -19.63 4.50 -17.58
C THR A 154 -20.11 5.96 -17.48
N GLY A 155 -19.49 6.90 -18.19
CA GLY A 155 -19.80 8.33 -18.26
C GLY A 155 -20.37 8.78 -19.60
N GLY A 156 -20.86 7.83 -20.42
CA GLY A 156 -21.55 8.09 -21.67
C GLY A 156 -20.66 8.45 -22.86
N SER A 157 -19.34 8.36 -22.74
CA SER A 157 -18.42 8.66 -23.85
C SER A 157 -18.31 7.47 -24.80
N TYR A 158 -18.40 7.73 -26.11
CA TYR A 158 -18.17 6.73 -27.13
C TYR A 158 -16.68 6.40 -27.28
N TYR A 159 -16.39 5.14 -27.58
CA TYR A 159 -15.07 4.69 -28.01
C TYR A 159 -15.19 3.63 -29.12
N ASP A 160 -14.15 3.52 -29.93
CA ASP A 160 -13.92 2.44 -30.88
C ASP A 160 -12.44 2.05 -30.87
N THR A 161 -12.13 0.89 -30.31
CA THR A 161 -10.75 0.41 -30.16
C THR A 161 -10.14 -0.02 -31.49
N ASN A 162 -10.95 -0.35 -32.50
CA ASN A 162 -10.44 -0.75 -33.82
C ASN A 162 -9.88 0.44 -34.59
N SER A 163 -10.49 1.62 -34.42
CA SER A 163 -10.02 2.88 -35.01
C SER A 163 -9.21 3.74 -34.04
N LEU A 164 -8.90 3.23 -32.83
CA LEU A 164 -8.16 3.93 -31.77
C LEU A 164 -8.80 5.28 -31.41
N LYS A 165 -10.13 5.29 -31.33
CA LYS A 165 -10.93 6.50 -31.17
C LYS A 165 -11.57 6.54 -29.78
N PHE A 166 -11.30 7.61 -29.03
CA PHE A 166 -11.85 7.83 -27.70
C PHE A 166 -12.38 9.27 -27.60
N ASP A 167 -13.67 9.46 -27.86
CA ASP A 167 -14.25 10.81 -28.04
C ASP A 167 -14.30 11.63 -26.73
N GLY A 168 -14.28 10.96 -25.58
CA GLY A 168 -14.37 11.62 -24.28
C GLY A 168 -13.12 12.39 -23.85
N VAL A 169 -11.96 12.24 -24.52
CA VAL A 169 -10.71 12.92 -24.16
C VAL A 169 -10.40 14.18 -25.00
N PRO A 170 -10.43 14.20 -26.34
CA PRO A 170 -10.46 13.10 -27.32
C PRO A 170 -9.06 12.55 -27.68
N TYR A 171 -8.94 11.24 -27.89
CA TYR A 171 -7.76 10.59 -28.48
C TYR A 171 -8.09 9.89 -29.80
N SER A 172 -7.08 9.81 -30.66
CA SER A 172 -7.08 9.21 -32.00
C SER A 172 -5.90 8.25 -32.14
N SER A 173 -5.78 7.60 -33.31
CA SER A 173 -4.63 6.72 -33.60
C SER A 173 -3.26 7.38 -33.47
N PHE A 174 -3.15 8.71 -33.55
CA PHE A 174 -1.89 9.45 -33.38
C PHE A 174 -1.40 9.52 -31.93
N ASP A 175 -2.27 9.16 -30.98
CA ASP A 175 -2.03 9.31 -29.55
C ASP A 175 -1.60 7.99 -28.88
N PHE A 176 -1.50 6.91 -29.65
CA PHE A 176 -1.11 5.58 -29.18
C PHE A 176 0.23 5.15 -29.74
N ASN A 177 0.94 4.31 -28.99
CA ASN A 177 2.06 3.56 -29.53
C ASN A 177 1.50 2.51 -30.50
N GLY A 178 1.76 2.71 -31.79
CA GLY A 178 1.42 1.76 -32.83
C GLY A 178 2.39 0.57 -32.86
N CYS A 179 2.08 -0.40 -33.72
CA CYS A 179 2.96 -1.54 -34.00
C CYS A 179 4.28 -1.12 -34.68
N ASP A 180 4.43 0.14 -35.09
CA ASP A 180 5.67 0.74 -35.55
C ASP A 180 6.62 1.13 -34.41
N ARG A 181 6.08 1.41 -33.22
CA ARG A 181 6.83 1.74 -31.99
C ARG A 181 7.00 0.54 -31.05
N CYS A 182 6.08 -0.41 -31.10
CA CYS A 182 6.23 -1.70 -30.46
C CYS A 182 7.06 -2.64 -31.35
N SER A 183 8.16 -3.19 -30.83
CA SER A 183 9.07 -4.06 -31.59
C SER A 183 8.57 -5.49 -31.79
N THR A 184 7.41 -5.86 -31.24
CA THR A 184 6.88 -7.23 -31.26
C THR A 184 5.83 -7.42 -32.35
N SER A 185 5.74 -8.64 -32.88
CA SER A 185 4.80 -8.97 -33.96
C SER A 185 3.33 -8.94 -33.53
N SER A 186 3.05 -9.24 -32.25
CA SER A 186 1.71 -9.17 -31.66
C SER A 186 1.30 -7.75 -31.24
N CYS A 187 2.23 -6.80 -31.34
CA CYS A 187 2.13 -5.46 -30.75
C CYS A 187 1.88 -5.44 -29.24
N SER A 188 2.12 -6.58 -28.57
CA SER A 188 1.95 -6.78 -27.13
C SER A 188 3.28 -7.12 -26.47
N ILE A 189 3.37 -6.99 -25.15
CA ILE A 189 4.57 -7.38 -24.40
C ILE A 189 4.71 -8.90 -24.46
N GLU A 190 5.83 -9.39 -24.98
CA GLU A 190 6.15 -10.82 -25.12
C GLU A 190 7.30 -11.24 -24.19
N SER A 191 8.16 -10.30 -23.77
CA SER A 191 9.29 -10.51 -22.88
C SER A 191 9.52 -9.32 -21.95
N TYR A 192 9.58 -9.59 -20.65
CA TYR A 192 9.98 -8.62 -19.62
C TYR A 192 11.51 -8.45 -19.50
N GLY A 193 12.28 -9.19 -20.30
CA GLY A 193 13.73 -9.04 -20.43
C GLY A 193 14.15 -7.91 -21.39
N ASP A 194 13.19 -7.18 -21.95
CA ASP A 194 13.42 -6.07 -22.87
C ASP A 194 12.60 -4.86 -22.44
N ALA A 195 13.29 -3.85 -21.89
CA ALA A 195 12.65 -2.64 -21.36
C ALA A 195 11.93 -1.82 -22.44
N HIS A 196 12.32 -1.95 -23.73
CA HIS A 196 11.69 -1.21 -24.81
C HIS A 196 10.27 -1.73 -25.07
N GLN A 197 10.10 -3.05 -25.22
CA GLN A 197 8.76 -3.61 -25.39
C GLN A 197 7.90 -3.42 -24.13
N VAL A 198 8.47 -3.54 -22.93
CA VAL A 198 7.74 -3.34 -21.68
C VAL A 198 7.07 -1.96 -21.61
N ARG A 199 7.64 -0.94 -22.26
CA ARG A 199 7.17 0.46 -22.21
C ARG A 199 6.49 0.99 -23.47
N ASN A 200 6.58 0.27 -24.59
CA ASN A 200 6.06 0.74 -25.88
C ASN A 200 5.07 -0.25 -26.52
N CYS A 201 4.85 -1.42 -25.91
CA CYS A 201 3.92 -2.43 -26.38
C CYS A 201 2.73 -2.59 -25.44
N ARG A 202 1.64 -3.16 -25.95
CA ARG A 202 0.39 -3.32 -25.21
C ARG A 202 0.54 -4.32 -24.06
N LEU A 203 0.32 -3.86 -22.83
CA LEU A 203 0.15 -4.73 -21.67
C LEU A 203 -1.17 -5.51 -21.81
N SER A 204 -1.11 -6.82 -22.01
CA SER A 204 -2.31 -7.68 -22.13
C SER A 204 -3.34 -7.16 -23.16
N GLY A 205 -2.86 -6.54 -24.25
CA GLY A 205 -3.71 -5.98 -25.30
C GLY A 205 -4.37 -4.63 -24.99
N LEU A 206 -4.05 -4.00 -23.85
CA LEU A 206 -4.47 -2.64 -23.50
C LEU A 206 -3.82 -1.61 -24.43
N LEU A 207 -4.60 -0.69 -24.98
CA LEU A 207 -4.12 0.27 -25.97
C LEU A 207 -3.16 1.29 -25.32
N ASP A 208 -1.88 1.16 -25.64
CA ASP A 208 -0.77 1.87 -25.01
C ASP A 208 -0.65 3.32 -25.51
N LEU A 209 -0.71 4.30 -24.60
CA LEU A 209 -0.64 5.71 -24.97
C LEU A 209 0.79 6.12 -25.32
N ASN A 210 0.95 6.89 -26.39
CA ASN A 210 2.23 7.46 -26.76
C ASN A 210 2.54 8.68 -25.89
N GLN A 211 3.09 8.43 -24.72
CA GLN A 211 3.44 9.49 -23.77
C GLN A 211 4.65 10.33 -24.19
N SER A 212 5.33 9.99 -25.30
CA SER A 212 6.32 10.89 -25.91
C SER A 212 5.66 12.08 -26.61
N ASN A 213 4.34 12.03 -26.85
CA ASN A 213 3.56 13.09 -27.50
C ASN A 213 3.13 14.16 -26.48
N ASP A 214 3.45 15.43 -26.78
CA ASP A 214 3.09 16.57 -25.92
C ASP A 214 1.58 16.69 -25.67
N TYR A 215 0.76 16.37 -26.68
CA TYR A 215 -0.70 16.38 -26.56
C TYR A 215 -1.20 15.38 -25.52
N VAL A 216 -0.67 14.15 -25.54
CA VAL A 216 -1.01 13.09 -24.59
C VAL A 216 -0.61 13.51 -23.17
N ARG A 217 0.63 14.00 -22.98
CA ARG A 217 1.08 14.51 -21.68
C ARG A 217 0.20 15.66 -21.18
N GLY A 218 -0.19 16.57 -22.08
CA GLY A 218 -1.08 17.69 -21.78
C GLY A 218 -2.46 17.25 -21.31
N LYS A 219 -3.05 16.25 -21.97
CA LYS A 219 -4.35 15.68 -21.58
C LYS A 219 -4.29 14.96 -20.22
N ILE A 220 -3.25 14.18 -19.99
CA ILE A 220 -3.02 13.54 -18.67
C ILE A 220 -2.84 14.62 -17.59
N ALA A 221 -2.00 15.63 -17.82
CA ALA A 221 -1.77 16.70 -16.86
C ALA A 221 -3.05 17.50 -16.54
N GLN A 222 -3.92 17.74 -17.54
CA GLN A 222 -5.23 18.37 -17.32
C GLN A 222 -6.10 17.54 -16.38
N PHE A 223 -6.17 16.22 -16.60
CA PHE A 223 -6.89 15.30 -15.73
C PHE A 223 -6.35 15.31 -14.29
N LEU A 224 -5.03 15.20 -14.11
CA LEU A 224 -4.40 15.23 -12.78
C LEU A 224 -4.61 16.57 -12.08
N ASN A 225 -4.50 17.68 -12.82
CA ASN A 225 -4.74 19.03 -12.28
C ASN A 225 -6.19 19.23 -11.83
N HIS A 226 -7.15 18.68 -12.57
CA HIS A 226 -8.55 18.71 -12.16
C HIS A 226 -8.76 18.01 -10.81
N LEU A 227 -8.17 16.82 -10.63
CA LEU A 227 -8.22 16.11 -9.35
C LEU A 227 -7.54 16.90 -8.22
N ILE A 228 -6.40 17.55 -8.49
CA ILE A 228 -5.71 18.42 -7.52
C ILE A 228 -6.59 19.58 -7.10
N ASP A 229 -7.25 20.24 -8.06
CA ASP A 229 -8.16 21.36 -7.78
C ASP A 229 -9.33 20.91 -6.90
N LEU A 230 -9.83 19.68 -7.05
CA LEU A 230 -10.86 19.10 -6.17
C LEU A 230 -10.35 18.80 -4.75
N GLY A 231 -9.03 18.80 -4.52
CA GLY A 231 -8.42 18.68 -3.19
C GLY A 231 -7.81 17.31 -2.86
N VAL A 232 -7.54 16.47 -3.86
CA VAL A 232 -6.82 15.20 -3.63
C VAL A 232 -5.38 15.48 -3.19
N ALA A 233 -4.79 14.57 -2.41
CA ALA A 233 -3.44 14.73 -1.87
C ALA A 233 -2.34 14.08 -2.72
N GLY A 234 -2.72 13.27 -3.72
CA GLY A 234 -1.76 12.52 -4.51
C GLY A 234 -2.35 11.38 -5.33
N PHE A 235 -1.47 10.55 -5.89
CA PHE A 235 -1.78 9.57 -6.94
C PHE A 235 -1.03 8.24 -6.74
N ARG A 236 -1.75 7.12 -6.89
CA ARG A 236 -1.15 5.85 -7.33
C ARG A 236 -1.05 5.91 -8.83
N ILE A 237 0.14 5.74 -9.37
CA ILE A 237 0.33 5.64 -10.82
C ILE A 237 0.25 4.18 -11.21
N ASP A 238 -0.86 3.79 -11.82
CA ASP A 238 -1.08 2.44 -12.35
C ASP A 238 -0.07 2.10 -13.44
N ALA A 239 0.38 0.84 -13.47
CA ALA A 239 1.22 0.32 -14.54
C ALA A 239 2.48 1.17 -14.81
N ALA A 240 3.04 1.84 -13.80
CA ALA A 240 4.18 2.74 -13.97
C ALA A 240 5.43 2.06 -14.53
N LYS A 241 5.60 0.74 -14.31
CA LYS A 241 6.63 -0.06 -14.99
C LYS A 241 6.60 0.13 -16.52
N HIS A 242 5.41 0.27 -17.09
CA HIS A 242 5.13 0.33 -18.52
C HIS A 242 5.22 1.75 -19.10
N MET A 243 5.62 2.73 -18.29
CA MET A 243 5.84 4.11 -18.74
C MET A 243 7.32 4.46 -18.63
N TRP A 244 7.84 5.30 -19.52
CA TRP A 244 9.21 5.78 -19.37
C TRP A 244 9.31 6.74 -18.16
N PRO A 245 10.33 6.63 -17.29
CA PRO A 245 10.55 7.58 -16.21
C PRO A 245 10.64 9.04 -16.70
N GLY A 246 11.23 9.25 -17.88
CA GLY A 246 11.30 10.57 -18.52
C GLY A 246 9.91 11.13 -18.88
N ASP A 247 9.01 10.32 -19.43
CA ASP A 247 7.66 10.74 -19.78
C ASP A 247 6.84 11.09 -18.53
N LEU A 248 6.95 10.27 -17.47
CA LEU A 248 6.34 10.55 -16.17
C LEU A 248 6.86 11.86 -15.55
N THR A 249 8.17 12.09 -15.63
CA THR A 249 8.78 13.35 -15.16
C THR A 249 8.20 14.56 -15.90
N GLU A 250 8.06 14.47 -17.22
CA GLU A 250 7.48 15.53 -18.05
C GLU A 250 6.00 15.78 -17.76
N ILE A 251 5.24 14.74 -17.43
CA ILE A 251 3.85 14.87 -16.98
C ILE A 251 3.80 15.59 -15.63
N PHE A 252 4.60 15.17 -14.65
CA PHE A 252 4.58 15.77 -13.30
C PHE A 252 5.16 17.18 -13.24
N ASN A 253 6.03 17.56 -14.18
CA ASN A 253 6.45 18.96 -14.33
C ASN A 253 5.30 19.90 -14.75
N ARG A 254 4.18 19.35 -15.24
CA ARG A 254 3.00 20.12 -15.71
C ARG A 254 1.85 20.17 -14.71
N ILE A 255 1.99 19.49 -13.56
CA ILE A 255 0.92 19.47 -12.56
C ILE A 255 1.13 20.54 -11.49
N LYS A 256 0.01 21.00 -10.94
CA LYS A 256 -0.08 22.03 -9.91
C LYS A 256 0.50 21.53 -8.58
N ASP A 257 0.84 22.48 -7.73
CA ASP A 257 0.89 22.23 -6.29
C ASP A 257 -0.52 21.94 -5.76
N LEU A 258 -0.61 21.31 -4.60
CA LEU A 258 -1.86 20.94 -3.97
C LEU A 258 -2.73 22.14 -3.61
N ASN A 259 -4.06 21.91 -3.58
CA ASN A 259 -5.05 22.93 -3.27
C ASN A 259 -4.82 23.56 -1.88
N GLN A 260 -4.61 24.88 -1.85
CA GLN A 260 -4.28 25.63 -0.64
C GLN A 260 -5.43 25.74 0.39
N GLU A 261 -6.65 25.34 0.03
CA GLU A 261 -7.75 25.17 0.99
C GLU A 261 -7.42 24.09 2.04
N TYR A 262 -6.72 23.03 1.64
CA TYR A 262 -6.48 21.85 2.49
C TYR A 262 -4.99 21.60 2.82
N PHE A 263 -4.08 22.23 2.06
CA PHE A 263 -2.64 21.99 2.10
C PHE A 263 -1.85 23.29 2.21
N GLN A 264 -0.61 23.20 2.71
CA GLN A 264 0.28 24.36 2.75
C GLN A 264 0.69 24.78 1.34
N ALA A 265 0.88 26.08 1.11
CA ALA A 265 1.38 26.59 -0.17
C ALA A 265 2.70 25.91 -0.55
N GLY A 266 2.83 25.52 -1.82
CA GLY A 266 4.00 24.79 -2.33
C GLY A 266 4.01 23.28 -2.06
N SER A 267 2.97 22.72 -1.43
CA SER A 267 2.88 21.27 -1.21
C SER A 267 2.73 20.54 -2.55
N LYS A 268 3.61 19.57 -2.84
CA LYS A 268 3.51 18.72 -4.03
C LYS A 268 2.56 17.53 -3.79
N PRO A 269 1.82 17.07 -4.81
CA PRO A 269 1.02 15.86 -4.70
C PRO A 269 1.92 14.65 -4.40
N PHE A 270 1.47 13.78 -3.50
CA PHE A 270 2.16 12.53 -3.21
C PHE A 270 2.04 11.58 -4.41
N VAL A 271 3.13 11.01 -4.90
CA VAL A 271 3.13 10.06 -6.01
C VAL A 271 3.78 8.77 -5.56
N TYR A 272 3.07 7.66 -5.75
CA TYR A 272 3.63 6.32 -5.60
C TYR A 272 3.32 5.49 -6.84
N GLN A 273 4.37 4.96 -7.43
CA GLN A 273 4.36 4.36 -8.75
C GLN A 273 4.29 2.85 -8.64
N GLU A 274 3.33 2.25 -9.34
CA GLU A 274 3.26 0.80 -9.43
C GLU A 274 4.36 0.26 -10.35
N VAL A 275 5.42 -0.26 -9.75
CA VAL A 275 6.50 -0.93 -10.47
C VAL A 275 6.72 -2.29 -9.82
N ILE A 276 6.21 -3.33 -10.47
CA ILE A 276 6.34 -4.71 -10.01
C ILE A 276 7.78 -5.20 -10.21
N ASP A 277 8.69 -4.92 -9.28
CA ASP A 277 10.06 -5.45 -9.31
C ASP A 277 10.22 -6.52 -8.22
N THR A 278 10.21 -7.80 -8.63
CA THR A 278 10.39 -8.96 -7.75
C THR A 278 11.84 -9.41 -7.64
N GLY A 279 12.79 -8.73 -8.31
CA GLY A 279 14.21 -9.11 -8.32
C GLY A 279 14.53 -10.33 -9.18
N SER A 280 13.61 -10.71 -10.08
CA SER A 280 13.72 -11.80 -11.04
C SER A 280 14.74 -11.56 -12.17
N GLY A 281 15.43 -10.42 -12.18
CA GLY A 281 16.36 -10.04 -13.24
C GLY A 281 15.68 -9.47 -14.50
N GLU A 282 14.44 -8.99 -14.38
CA GLU A 282 13.76 -8.24 -15.44
C GLU A 282 14.51 -6.96 -15.83
N ALA A 283 14.27 -6.47 -17.04
CA ALA A 283 15.00 -5.33 -17.60
C ALA A 283 14.62 -3.98 -16.98
N VAL A 284 13.47 -3.89 -16.30
CA VAL A 284 12.97 -2.68 -15.65
C VAL A 284 13.02 -2.84 -14.14
N SER A 285 13.66 -1.91 -13.44
CA SER A 285 13.71 -1.87 -11.98
C SER A 285 12.90 -0.72 -11.40
N ASN A 286 12.32 -0.95 -10.20
CA ASN A 286 11.67 0.11 -9.46
C ASN A 286 12.62 1.25 -9.04
N ARG A 287 13.94 1.01 -9.04
CA ARG A 287 14.96 2.02 -8.76
C ARG A 287 15.03 3.13 -9.82
N GLU A 288 14.54 2.88 -11.03
CA GLU A 288 14.50 3.91 -12.07
C GLU A 288 13.51 5.04 -11.76
N TYR A 289 12.55 4.80 -10.87
CA TYR A 289 11.40 5.68 -10.62
C TYR A 289 11.49 6.43 -9.28
N VAL A 290 12.46 6.08 -8.42
CA VAL A 290 12.60 6.70 -7.07
C VAL A 290 13.03 8.16 -7.14
N GLY A 291 13.51 8.66 -8.28
CA GLY A 291 13.80 10.09 -8.47
C GLY A 291 12.53 10.95 -8.57
N ILE A 292 11.40 10.34 -8.93
CA ILE A 292 10.15 11.04 -9.27
C ILE A 292 9.22 11.10 -8.05
N GLY A 293 9.02 9.94 -7.43
CA GLY A 293 8.13 9.75 -6.28
C GLY A 293 8.50 8.45 -5.57
N ARG A 294 7.59 7.93 -4.74
CA ARG A 294 7.76 6.59 -4.15
C ARG A 294 7.44 5.50 -5.16
N VAL A 295 7.79 4.27 -4.84
CA VAL A 295 7.46 3.07 -5.60
C VAL A 295 6.82 2.02 -4.71
N THR A 296 5.91 1.23 -5.29
CA THR A 296 5.36 0.04 -4.65
C THR A 296 6.44 -1.03 -4.48
N VAL A 297 6.65 -1.53 -3.26
CA VAL A 297 7.67 -2.56 -2.98
C VAL A 297 7.01 -3.93 -2.90
N PHE A 298 6.74 -4.57 -4.05
CA PHE A 298 6.06 -5.87 -4.10
C PHE A 298 6.81 -7.00 -3.38
N LYS A 299 8.15 -6.94 -3.34
CA LYS A 299 8.99 -7.84 -2.54
C LYS A 299 8.61 -7.83 -1.05
N TYR A 300 8.04 -6.73 -0.55
CA TYR A 300 7.72 -6.58 0.86
C TYR A 300 6.71 -7.65 1.31
N GLY A 301 5.50 -7.62 0.74
CA GLY A 301 4.46 -8.61 1.02
C GLY A 301 4.86 -10.04 0.65
N PHE A 302 5.60 -10.23 -0.44
CA PHE A 302 6.10 -11.54 -0.84
C PHE A 302 7.07 -12.15 0.18
N GLN A 303 8.12 -11.42 0.58
CA GLN A 303 9.12 -11.91 1.53
C GLN A 303 8.51 -12.13 2.92
N LEU A 304 7.61 -11.25 3.37
CA LEU A 304 6.88 -11.48 4.61
C LEU A 304 5.93 -12.68 4.50
N GLY A 305 5.30 -12.90 3.34
CA GLY A 305 4.52 -14.09 3.06
C GLY A 305 5.34 -15.38 3.26
N GLU A 306 6.54 -15.45 2.71
CA GLU A 306 7.46 -16.57 2.91
C GLU A 306 7.80 -16.79 4.40
N VAL A 307 8.05 -15.71 5.14
CA VAL A 307 8.37 -15.79 6.56
C VAL A 307 7.17 -16.26 7.40
N PHE A 308 6.01 -15.65 7.23
CA PHE A 308 4.82 -15.95 8.03
C PHE A 308 4.18 -17.29 7.66
N ARG A 309 4.36 -17.77 6.42
CA ARG A 309 4.03 -19.16 6.01
C ARG A 309 5.08 -20.20 6.41
N ARG A 310 6.06 -19.82 7.25
CA ARG A 310 7.11 -20.69 7.81
C ARG A 310 8.03 -21.35 6.78
N ARG A 311 8.31 -20.65 5.68
CA ARG A 311 9.34 -21.03 4.70
C ARG A 311 10.69 -20.40 5.02
N ASN A 312 10.69 -19.27 5.75
CA ASN A 312 11.88 -18.58 6.27
C ASN A 312 11.68 -18.19 7.74
N PRO A 313 12.59 -18.55 8.66
CA PRO A 313 12.51 -18.17 10.09
C PRO A 313 12.30 -16.67 10.34
N MET A 314 11.44 -16.32 11.29
CA MET A 314 11.17 -14.92 11.67
C MET A 314 12.38 -14.20 12.24
N LYS A 315 13.35 -14.90 12.84
CA LYS A 315 14.60 -14.30 13.34
C LYS A 315 15.34 -13.44 12.31
N TYR A 316 15.18 -13.75 11.02
CA TYR A 316 15.84 -13.00 9.96
C TYR A 316 15.26 -11.60 9.78
N LEU A 317 14.05 -11.33 10.30
CA LEU A 317 13.42 -10.02 10.20
C LEU A 317 14.15 -8.92 11.00
N LYS A 318 15.15 -9.26 11.83
CA LYS A 318 15.94 -8.31 12.63
C LYS A 318 16.53 -7.13 11.85
N ASN A 319 16.76 -7.31 10.55
CA ASN A 319 17.30 -6.31 9.63
C ASN A 319 16.40 -6.10 8.39
N TYR A 320 15.09 -6.40 8.52
CA TYR A 320 14.16 -6.33 7.41
C TYR A 320 14.07 -4.93 6.80
N GLY A 321 14.17 -4.82 5.47
CA GLY A 321 14.26 -3.53 4.79
C GLY A 321 15.30 -3.53 3.67
N GLU A 322 16.13 -2.50 3.61
CA GLU A 322 17.15 -2.33 2.54
C GLU A 322 18.14 -3.51 2.46
N GLN A 323 18.52 -4.10 3.59
CA GLN A 323 19.41 -5.28 3.63
C GLN A 323 18.78 -6.54 3.01
N TRP A 324 17.46 -6.53 2.81
CA TRP A 324 16.72 -7.57 2.09
C TRP A 324 16.55 -7.26 0.59
N GLY A 325 17.30 -6.28 0.08
CA GLY A 325 17.30 -5.87 -1.32
C GLY A 325 16.13 -4.97 -1.72
N LEU A 326 15.41 -4.42 -0.74
CA LEU A 326 14.36 -3.44 -0.95
C LEU A 326 14.96 -2.06 -1.27
N VAL A 327 14.15 -1.14 -1.80
CA VAL A 327 14.56 0.27 -2.01
C VAL A 327 14.71 0.99 -0.67
N ALA A 328 15.22 2.23 -0.65
CA ALA A 328 15.30 3.00 0.57
C ALA A 328 13.92 3.19 1.22
N GLY A 329 13.84 3.18 2.55
CA GLY A 329 12.56 3.31 3.26
C GLY A 329 11.78 4.59 2.91
N ASN A 330 12.49 5.67 2.57
CA ASN A 330 11.89 6.94 2.12
C ASN A 330 11.36 6.91 0.68
N ASP A 331 11.68 5.88 -0.09
CA ASP A 331 11.21 5.65 -1.46
C ASP A 331 10.10 4.59 -1.51
N ALA A 332 9.80 3.94 -0.39
CA ALA A 332 8.93 2.77 -0.33
C ALA A 332 7.49 3.11 0.04
N LEU A 333 6.54 2.59 -0.74
CA LEU A 333 5.17 2.30 -0.34
C LEU A 333 5.04 0.78 -0.20
N VAL A 334 4.67 0.30 0.99
CA VAL A 334 4.65 -1.12 1.34
C VAL A 334 3.24 -1.60 1.63
N PHE A 335 3.00 -2.88 1.39
CA PHE A 335 1.72 -3.54 1.65
C PHE A 335 1.97 -5.06 1.74
N ILE A 336 1.06 -5.76 2.42
CA ILE A 336 1.07 -7.23 2.49
C ILE A 336 0.46 -7.81 1.21
N ASP A 337 -0.72 -7.30 0.87
CA ASP A 337 -1.47 -7.62 -0.33
C ASP A 337 -1.98 -6.33 -0.99
N ASN A 338 -2.33 -6.43 -2.27
CA ASN A 338 -3.06 -5.41 -3.01
C ASN A 338 -4.27 -6.05 -3.68
N HIS A 339 -5.01 -5.24 -4.46
CA HIS A 339 -6.23 -5.69 -5.10
C HIS A 339 -5.99 -6.76 -6.20
N ASP A 340 -4.84 -6.75 -6.87
CA ASP A 340 -4.43 -7.78 -7.84
C ASP A 340 -3.99 -9.07 -7.15
N ASN A 341 -2.94 -9.00 -6.32
CA ASN A 341 -2.24 -10.20 -5.86
C ASN A 341 -2.99 -10.97 -4.79
N GLN A 342 -4.01 -10.37 -4.16
CA GLN A 342 -4.94 -11.12 -3.32
C GLN A 342 -5.83 -12.09 -4.10
N ARG A 343 -5.91 -11.93 -5.43
CA ARG A 343 -6.58 -12.81 -6.38
C ARG A 343 -5.61 -13.67 -7.17
N GLY A 344 -4.31 -13.53 -6.93
CA GLY A 344 -3.25 -14.23 -7.68
C GLY A 344 -2.80 -13.50 -8.94
N HIS A 345 -3.34 -12.32 -9.22
CA HIS A 345 -2.88 -11.47 -10.32
C HIS A 345 -1.60 -10.72 -9.92
N GLY A 346 -0.69 -10.48 -10.86
CA GLY A 346 0.55 -9.76 -10.57
C GLY A 346 1.57 -10.58 -9.74
N ALA A 347 2.28 -9.92 -8.83
CA ALA A 347 3.44 -10.51 -8.16
C ALA A 347 3.13 -11.27 -6.85
N GLY A 348 3.85 -12.39 -6.69
CA GLY A 348 3.96 -13.15 -5.45
C GLY A 348 3.12 -14.44 -5.42
N GLY A 349 2.03 -14.50 -6.18
CA GLY A 349 1.18 -15.69 -6.30
C GLY A 349 0.39 -16.07 -5.04
N LEU A 350 -0.69 -16.83 -5.22
CA LEU A 350 -1.62 -17.22 -4.15
C LEU A 350 -1.00 -18.14 -3.10
N GLY A 351 0.08 -18.84 -3.45
CA GLY A 351 0.82 -19.70 -2.52
C GLY A 351 1.63 -18.93 -1.49
N THR A 352 1.93 -17.64 -1.71
CA THR A 352 2.83 -16.86 -0.83
C THR A 352 2.13 -15.65 -0.24
N ILE A 353 1.43 -14.85 -1.05
CA ILE A 353 0.74 -13.65 -0.56
C ILE A 353 -0.31 -14.04 0.49
N ILE A 354 -0.32 -13.32 1.61
CA ILE A 354 -1.25 -13.54 2.73
C ILE A 354 -2.36 -12.51 2.59
N THR A 355 -3.61 -12.97 2.61
CA THR A 355 -4.80 -12.12 2.38
C THR A 355 -5.79 -12.28 3.53
N HIS A 356 -6.91 -11.55 3.50
CA HIS A 356 -7.98 -11.72 4.49
C HIS A 356 -8.55 -13.15 4.56
N PHE A 357 -8.41 -13.97 3.51
CA PHE A 357 -8.79 -15.39 3.56
C PHE A 357 -7.89 -16.22 4.48
N ASP A 358 -6.68 -15.75 4.78
CA ASP A 358 -5.75 -16.31 5.75
C ASP A 358 -5.80 -15.49 7.07
N SER A 359 -7.00 -15.12 7.54
CA SER A 359 -7.24 -14.05 8.53
C SER A 359 -6.30 -14.06 9.75
N ARG A 360 -6.00 -15.24 10.31
CA ARG A 360 -5.07 -15.39 11.44
C ARG A 360 -3.65 -14.94 11.09
N LEU A 361 -3.09 -15.44 9.99
CA LEU A 361 -1.76 -15.02 9.51
C LEU A 361 -1.78 -13.57 9.05
N TYR A 362 -2.87 -13.13 8.41
CA TYR A 362 -3.04 -11.77 7.91
C TYR A 362 -2.93 -10.74 9.03
N LYS A 363 -3.63 -10.96 10.14
CA LYS A 363 -3.55 -10.09 11.33
C LYS A 363 -2.12 -10.00 11.87
N MET A 364 -1.39 -11.13 11.94
CA MET A 364 -0.02 -11.16 12.44
C MET A 364 0.95 -10.40 11.53
N VAL A 365 0.88 -10.60 10.21
CA VAL A 365 1.80 -9.95 9.27
C VAL A 365 1.50 -8.46 9.12
N VAL A 366 0.22 -8.05 9.18
CA VAL A 366 -0.17 -6.64 9.21
C VAL A 366 0.30 -5.96 10.52
N ALA A 367 0.19 -6.65 11.66
CA ALA A 367 0.73 -6.14 12.93
C ALA A 367 2.24 -5.89 12.83
N PHE A 368 3.00 -6.83 12.24
CA PHE A 368 4.43 -6.61 11.97
C PHE A 368 4.67 -5.41 11.04
N MET A 369 3.95 -5.30 9.93
CA MET A 369 4.09 -4.17 8.99
C MET A 369 3.88 -2.81 9.67
N PHE A 370 2.89 -2.70 10.56
CA PHE A 370 2.62 -1.46 11.28
C PHE A 370 3.62 -1.18 12.39
N ALA A 371 4.11 -2.21 13.08
CA ALA A 371 5.14 -2.06 14.10
C ALA A 371 6.53 -1.77 13.53
N TRP A 372 6.83 -2.23 12.31
CA TRP A 372 8.12 -2.03 11.67
C TRP A 372 8.25 -0.63 11.01
N PRO A 373 9.35 0.11 11.19
CA PRO A 373 9.45 1.52 10.76
C PRO A 373 9.66 1.72 9.24
N TYR A 374 9.81 0.66 8.46
CA TYR A 374 10.15 0.76 7.04
C TYR A 374 8.96 1.18 6.17
N GLY A 375 9.15 2.21 5.33
CA GLY A 375 8.19 2.62 4.31
C GLY A 375 6.92 3.29 4.84
N ILE A 376 6.06 3.69 3.89
CA ILE A 376 4.67 4.07 4.20
C ILE A 376 3.81 2.82 3.99
N PRO A 377 3.10 2.32 5.02
CA PRO A 377 2.22 1.17 4.85
C PRO A 377 0.87 1.57 4.24
N ARG A 378 0.45 0.78 3.25
CA ARG A 378 -0.91 0.77 2.74
C ARG A 378 -1.58 -0.54 3.16
N LEU A 379 -2.69 -0.43 3.87
CA LEU A 379 -3.56 -1.52 4.24
C LEU A 379 -4.59 -1.78 3.14
N MET A 380 -4.85 -3.05 2.83
CA MET A 380 -5.94 -3.43 1.95
C MET A 380 -7.27 -3.43 2.71
N SER A 381 -8.35 -2.99 2.05
CA SER A 381 -9.72 -3.22 2.51
C SER A 381 -10.55 -3.75 1.35
N SER A 382 -11.00 -4.99 1.48
CA SER A 382 -11.56 -5.78 0.39
C SER A 382 -13.06 -5.97 0.51
N TYR A 383 -13.61 -6.61 -0.53
CA TYR A 383 -14.86 -7.35 -0.50
C TYR A 383 -14.59 -8.85 -0.66
N SER A 384 -15.55 -9.65 -0.24
CA SER A 384 -15.54 -11.10 -0.41
C SER A 384 -16.11 -11.47 -1.78
N TRP A 385 -15.55 -12.52 -2.37
CA TRP A 385 -16.08 -13.19 -3.56
C TRP A 385 -15.97 -14.70 -3.37
N ASP A 386 -16.82 -15.45 -4.08
CA ASP A 386 -16.81 -16.91 -4.03
C ASP A 386 -15.62 -17.46 -4.81
N ARG A 387 -14.47 -17.58 -4.15
CA ARG A 387 -13.27 -18.18 -4.74
C ARG A 387 -13.54 -19.61 -5.20
N ASN A 388 -13.16 -19.93 -6.42
CA ASN A 388 -13.33 -21.27 -6.99
C ASN A 388 -12.03 -21.71 -7.65
N PHE A 389 -11.28 -22.56 -6.96
CA PHE A 389 -9.99 -23.03 -7.43
C PHE A 389 -10.12 -24.22 -8.36
N GLN A 390 -9.62 -24.08 -9.59
CA GLN A 390 -9.42 -25.16 -10.55
C GLN A 390 -7.98 -25.10 -11.04
N ASP A 391 -7.28 -26.24 -10.99
CA ASP A 391 -5.87 -26.37 -11.39
C ASP A 391 -4.94 -25.30 -10.78
N GLY A 392 -5.19 -24.94 -9.52
CA GLY A 392 -4.38 -23.96 -8.77
C GLY A 392 -4.70 -22.49 -9.10
N HIS A 393 -5.71 -22.23 -9.92
CA HIS A 393 -6.17 -20.89 -10.31
C HIS A 393 -7.59 -20.62 -9.80
N ASP A 394 -7.85 -19.42 -9.28
CA ASP A 394 -9.21 -19.00 -8.93
C ASP A 394 -9.97 -18.57 -10.20
N ILE A 395 -10.86 -19.40 -10.72
CA ILE A 395 -11.62 -19.09 -11.94
C ILE A 395 -12.66 -17.96 -11.74
N ASN A 396 -12.85 -17.50 -10.50
CA ASN A 396 -13.72 -16.39 -10.12
C ASN A 396 -12.94 -15.13 -9.71
N ASP A 397 -11.63 -15.07 -9.97
CA ASP A 397 -10.75 -13.92 -9.70
C ASP A 397 -11.19 -12.60 -10.35
N TRP A 398 -12.05 -12.66 -11.37
CA TRP A 398 -12.59 -11.51 -12.09
C TRP A 398 -13.74 -10.82 -11.36
N VAL A 399 -14.40 -11.49 -10.41
CA VAL A 399 -15.65 -11.04 -9.79
C VAL A 399 -15.51 -9.62 -9.24
N GLY A 400 -16.44 -8.74 -9.63
CA GLY A 400 -16.49 -7.35 -9.19
C GLY A 400 -16.98 -7.17 -7.74
N PRO A 401 -17.10 -5.92 -7.28
CA PRO A 401 -17.58 -5.63 -5.92
C PRO A 401 -19.02 -6.11 -5.67
N PRO A 402 -19.45 -6.25 -4.41
CA PRO A 402 -20.82 -6.61 -4.07
C PRO A 402 -21.81 -5.68 -4.76
N HIS A 403 -22.78 -6.25 -5.46
CA HIS A 403 -23.68 -5.51 -6.31
C HIS A 403 -25.14 -5.99 -6.22
N ASP A 404 -26.08 -5.16 -6.67
CA ASP A 404 -27.49 -5.51 -6.87
C ASP A 404 -27.71 -6.25 -8.21
N ASP A 405 -28.96 -6.57 -8.53
CA ASP A 405 -29.31 -7.31 -9.76
C ASP A 405 -29.02 -6.51 -11.05
N GLN A 406 -28.83 -5.19 -10.93
CA GLN A 406 -28.45 -4.29 -12.02
C GLN A 406 -26.93 -4.00 -12.05
N TYR A 407 -26.15 -4.71 -11.23
CA TYR A 407 -24.70 -4.52 -11.08
C TYR A 407 -24.27 -3.14 -10.54
N ASN A 408 -25.17 -2.42 -9.87
CA ASN A 408 -24.78 -1.25 -9.08
C ASN A 408 -24.10 -1.70 -7.79
N ILE A 409 -23.06 -0.98 -7.37
CA ILE A 409 -22.29 -1.32 -6.16
C ILE A 409 -23.17 -1.12 -4.92
N LYS A 410 -23.27 -2.16 -4.09
CA LYS A 410 -23.98 -2.12 -2.81
C LYS A 410 -23.24 -1.22 -1.82
N SER A 411 -23.97 -0.37 -1.10
CA SER A 411 -23.38 0.42 -0.02
C SER A 411 -22.82 -0.45 1.10
N VAL A 412 -21.80 0.08 1.77
CA VAL A 412 -21.21 -0.54 2.96
C VAL A 412 -22.10 -0.30 4.17
N THR A 413 -22.66 -1.36 4.73
CA THR A 413 -23.42 -1.29 6.00
C THR A 413 -22.50 -1.59 7.17
N ILE A 414 -22.68 -0.88 8.28
CA ILE A 414 -21.93 -1.12 9.52
C ILE A 414 -22.79 -1.88 10.52
N ASN A 415 -22.29 -3.03 10.98
CA ASN A 415 -22.93 -3.87 11.97
C ASN A 415 -22.68 -3.32 13.39
N GLN A 416 -23.45 -3.81 14.37
CA GLN A 416 -23.33 -3.36 15.78
C GLN A 416 -21.95 -3.62 16.39
N ASP A 417 -21.25 -4.65 15.93
CA ASP A 417 -19.90 -5.03 16.35
C ASP A 417 -18.79 -4.29 15.57
N MET A 418 -19.15 -3.26 14.81
CA MET A 418 -18.29 -2.45 13.94
C MET A 418 -17.77 -3.14 12.68
N THR A 419 -18.13 -4.41 12.44
CA THR A 419 -17.84 -5.10 11.17
C THR A 419 -18.70 -4.54 10.05
N CYS A 420 -18.39 -4.90 8.80
CA CYS A 420 -19.19 -4.51 7.65
C CYS A 420 -20.13 -5.63 7.20
N GLY A 421 -21.25 -5.24 6.60
CA GLY A 421 -22.18 -6.14 5.92
C GLY A 421 -22.07 -6.04 4.40
N ASN A 422 -23.05 -6.60 3.69
CA ASN A 422 -23.15 -6.58 2.21
C ASN A 422 -21.94 -7.16 1.47
N GLY A 423 -21.20 -8.09 2.07
CA GLY A 423 -20.04 -8.74 1.44
C GLY A 423 -18.75 -7.93 1.51
N TRP A 424 -18.74 -6.78 2.19
CA TRP A 424 -17.51 -6.02 2.46
C TRP A 424 -16.73 -6.61 3.63
N VAL A 425 -15.43 -6.86 3.45
CA VAL A 425 -14.57 -7.51 4.46
C VAL A 425 -14.14 -6.53 5.54
N CYS A 426 -13.80 -5.30 5.13
CA CYS A 426 -13.39 -4.23 6.03
C CYS A 426 -12.26 -4.61 7.00
N GLU A 427 -11.14 -5.12 6.49
CA GLU A 427 -9.95 -5.46 7.28
C GLU A 427 -9.50 -4.28 8.15
N HIS A 428 -9.66 -3.05 7.65
CA HIS A 428 -9.38 -1.82 8.40
C HIS A 428 -10.23 -1.63 9.66
N ARG A 429 -11.34 -2.35 9.83
CA ARG A 429 -12.19 -2.33 11.03
C ARG A 429 -11.90 -3.49 11.99
N TRP A 430 -11.01 -4.40 11.63
CA TRP A 430 -10.64 -5.48 12.54
C TRP A 430 -9.85 -4.89 13.71
N ARG A 431 -10.20 -5.25 14.94
CA ARG A 431 -9.59 -4.70 16.17
C ARG A 431 -8.07 -4.74 16.15
N GLN A 432 -7.55 -5.89 15.79
CA GLN A 432 -6.12 -6.16 15.69
C GLN A 432 -5.43 -5.23 14.70
N ILE A 433 -6.14 -4.73 13.69
CA ILE A 433 -5.61 -3.89 12.62
C ILE A 433 -5.79 -2.40 12.95
N TYR A 434 -6.99 -1.94 13.32
CA TYR A 434 -7.19 -0.52 13.65
C TYR A 434 -6.36 -0.09 14.87
N ASN A 435 -6.17 -0.98 15.85
CA ASN A 435 -5.30 -0.67 16.99
C ASN A 435 -3.83 -0.63 16.59
N MET A 436 -3.41 -1.42 15.59
CA MET A 436 -2.04 -1.35 15.09
C MET A 436 -1.79 -0.11 14.21
N VAL A 437 -2.83 0.51 13.65
CA VAL A 437 -2.73 1.87 13.09
C VAL A 437 -2.40 2.89 14.18
N LEU A 438 -3.10 2.83 15.31
CA LEU A 438 -2.80 3.67 16.48
C LEU A 438 -1.40 3.38 17.03
N PHE A 439 -1.02 2.11 17.18
CA PHE A 439 0.34 1.70 17.56
C PHE A 439 1.40 2.40 16.72
N ARG A 440 1.22 2.38 15.39
CA ARG A 440 2.16 3.01 14.46
C ARG A 440 2.25 4.52 14.68
N ASN A 441 1.11 5.19 14.81
CA ASN A 441 1.05 6.63 15.06
C ASN A 441 1.76 7.00 16.38
N VAL A 442 1.56 6.21 17.44
CA VAL A 442 2.22 6.41 18.76
C VAL A 442 3.72 6.17 18.67
N ALA A 443 4.14 5.09 18.01
CA ALA A 443 5.55 4.79 17.77
C ALA A 443 6.24 5.85 16.89
N ALA A 444 5.48 6.51 16.00
CA ALA A 444 5.95 7.56 15.12
C ALA A 444 7.27 7.20 14.40
N LEU A 445 8.31 8.00 14.59
CA LEU A 445 9.62 7.85 13.95
C LEU A 445 10.63 7.02 14.76
N GLU A 446 10.23 6.40 15.88
CA GLU A 446 11.17 5.63 16.71
C GLU A 446 11.83 4.50 15.93
N GLY A 447 13.09 4.17 16.24
CA GLY A 447 13.76 3.00 15.65
C GLY A 447 13.21 1.69 16.19
N VAL A 448 13.76 0.56 15.71
CA VAL A 448 13.58 -0.74 16.36
C VAL A 448 14.64 -0.87 17.46
N ASN A 449 14.19 -1.22 18.65
CA ASN A 449 15.01 -1.45 19.83
C ASN A 449 14.68 -2.81 20.44
N ASP A 450 15.50 -3.27 21.40
CA ASP A 450 15.26 -4.48 22.21
C ASP A 450 14.83 -5.72 21.42
N TRP A 451 15.43 -5.93 20.24
CA TRP A 451 15.14 -7.10 19.41
C TRP A 451 15.46 -8.39 20.19
N TRP A 452 14.50 -9.31 20.19
CA TRP A 452 14.60 -10.65 20.74
C TRP A 452 14.04 -11.65 19.73
N ASP A 453 14.68 -12.81 19.61
CA ASP A 453 14.17 -13.95 18.87
C ASP A 453 14.58 -15.27 19.55
N ASN A 454 13.83 -16.34 19.30
CA ASN A 454 14.12 -17.68 19.81
C ASN A 454 14.99 -18.51 18.84
N ASP A 455 15.77 -17.85 17.98
CA ASP A 455 16.46 -18.45 16.86
C ASP A 455 15.55 -19.02 15.74
N ASN A 456 14.24 -18.80 15.79
CA ASN A 456 13.29 -19.38 14.83
C ASN A 456 12.04 -18.50 14.58
N TYR A 457 10.82 -18.96 14.90
CA TYR A 457 9.54 -18.29 14.58
C TYR A 457 8.90 -17.49 15.75
N GLN A 458 9.64 -17.21 16.82
CA GLN A 458 9.21 -16.28 17.88
C GLN A 458 10.11 -15.05 17.87
N ILE A 459 9.50 -13.87 17.84
CA ILE A 459 10.21 -12.59 17.85
C ILE A 459 9.51 -11.60 18.78
N ALA A 460 10.28 -10.64 19.29
CA ALA A 460 9.76 -9.47 19.97
C ALA A 460 10.70 -8.27 19.77
N PHE A 461 10.16 -7.06 19.78
CA PHE A 461 10.96 -5.82 19.72
C PHE A 461 10.16 -4.62 20.21
N SER A 462 10.86 -3.56 20.57
CA SER A 462 10.30 -2.27 20.94
C SER A 462 10.50 -1.23 19.84
N ARG A 463 9.69 -0.17 19.90
CA ARG A 463 9.84 1.07 19.14
C ARG A 463 10.15 2.18 20.14
N GLY A 464 11.45 2.36 20.41
CA GLY A 464 11.91 3.20 21.52
C GLY A 464 11.28 2.78 22.86
N ASP A 465 10.87 3.76 23.64
CA ASP A 465 10.13 3.57 24.90
C ASP A 465 8.60 3.72 24.72
N LYS A 466 8.11 3.68 23.47
CA LYS A 466 6.72 4.03 23.13
C LYS A 466 5.83 2.84 22.84
N ALA A 467 6.37 1.79 22.23
CA ALA A 467 5.56 0.65 21.79
C ALA A 467 6.37 -0.66 21.78
N PHE A 468 5.70 -1.80 21.91
CA PHE A 468 6.30 -3.13 21.97
C PHE A 468 5.40 -4.16 21.27
N LEU A 469 5.99 -5.03 20.45
CA LEU A 469 5.30 -6.13 19.77
C LEU A 469 6.03 -7.44 20.04
N ALA A 470 5.27 -8.50 20.34
CA ALA A 470 5.75 -9.88 20.39
C ALA A 470 4.85 -10.78 19.55
N ILE A 471 5.45 -11.65 18.74
CA ILE A 471 4.76 -12.59 17.85
C ILE A 471 5.25 -14.00 18.12
N ASN A 472 4.32 -14.94 18.29
CA ASN A 472 4.57 -16.37 18.30
C ASN A 472 4.00 -17.02 17.03
N ASN A 473 4.87 -17.41 16.10
CA ASN A 473 4.48 -18.24 14.96
C ASN A 473 5.12 -19.64 15.03
N GLU A 474 5.28 -20.20 16.21
CA GLU A 474 5.69 -21.60 16.42
C GLU A 474 4.48 -22.53 16.60
N GLY A 475 4.75 -23.83 16.71
CA GLY A 475 3.78 -24.85 17.15
C GLY A 475 3.73 -25.05 18.68
N TYR A 476 4.37 -24.16 19.45
CA TYR A 476 4.47 -24.23 20.91
C TYR A 476 4.45 -22.82 21.54
N PRO A 477 4.17 -22.67 22.85
CA PRO A 477 4.09 -21.37 23.50
C PRO A 477 5.42 -20.60 23.53
N LEU A 478 5.35 -19.28 23.40
CA LEU A 478 6.47 -18.37 23.68
C LEU A 478 6.49 -18.11 25.19
N ARG A 479 7.53 -18.60 25.89
CA ARG A 479 7.76 -18.37 27.31
C ARG A 479 9.11 -17.74 27.56
N ALA A 480 9.14 -16.43 27.77
CA ALA A 480 10.38 -15.67 27.94
C ALA A 480 10.17 -14.39 28.75
N THR A 481 11.22 -13.94 29.44
CA THR A 481 11.28 -12.60 30.03
C THR A 481 12.05 -11.69 29.08
N ILE A 482 11.37 -10.68 28.52
CA ILE A 482 11.88 -9.85 27.41
C ILE A 482 11.94 -8.39 27.85
N GLN A 483 12.98 -7.68 27.41
CA GLN A 483 13.10 -6.23 27.58
C GLN A 483 12.13 -5.52 26.63
N THR A 484 11.33 -4.59 27.14
CA THR A 484 10.31 -3.90 26.34
C THR A 484 10.64 -2.44 26.05
N GLY A 485 11.57 -1.84 26.79
CA GLY A 485 11.85 -0.41 26.72
C GLY A 485 10.76 0.48 27.33
N LEU A 486 9.52 -0.02 27.45
CA LEU A 486 8.35 0.68 27.97
C LEU A 486 8.54 1.07 29.45
N PRO A 487 7.94 2.18 29.89
CA PRO A 487 7.83 2.51 31.30
C PRO A 487 7.12 1.41 32.11
N PRO A 488 7.46 1.22 33.40
CA PRO A 488 6.76 0.28 34.27
C PRO A 488 5.28 0.64 34.44
N GLY A 489 4.42 -0.37 34.56
CA GLY A 489 2.98 -0.22 34.78
C GLY A 489 2.15 -1.28 34.05
N ASP A 490 0.83 -1.20 34.15
CA ASP A 490 -0.07 -2.14 33.48
C ASP A 490 -0.55 -1.59 32.14
N TYR A 491 -0.50 -2.44 31.12
CA TYR A 491 -0.85 -2.10 29.74
C TYR A 491 -1.95 -3.01 29.24
N CYS A 492 -2.87 -2.47 28.45
CA CYS A 492 -3.81 -3.28 27.70
C CYS A 492 -3.13 -3.88 26.46
N ASP A 493 -3.26 -5.19 26.29
CA ASP A 493 -2.94 -5.83 25.02
C ASP A 493 -3.98 -5.41 23.97
N ILE A 494 -3.56 -4.55 23.05
CA ILE A 494 -4.43 -3.97 22.03
C ILE A 494 -4.81 -4.97 20.91
N ILE A 495 -4.22 -6.16 20.89
CA ILE A 495 -4.63 -7.24 19.99
C ILE A 495 -5.87 -7.95 20.54
N SER A 496 -5.84 -8.37 21.81
CA SER A 496 -6.97 -9.07 22.44
C SER A 496 -8.10 -8.15 22.89
N GLY A 497 -7.85 -6.84 23.05
CA GLY A 497 -8.88 -5.91 23.51
C GLY A 497 -8.55 -4.44 23.23
N ASN A 498 -9.17 -3.56 24.01
CA ASN A 498 -8.97 -2.12 23.96
C ASN A 498 -8.82 -1.57 25.38
N LEU A 499 -8.23 -0.38 25.50
CA LEU A 499 -8.40 0.47 26.68
C LEU A 499 -9.74 1.20 26.58
N LYS A 500 -10.67 0.91 27.48
CA LYS A 500 -12.00 1.54 27.52
C LYS A 500 -12.33 1.97 28.95
N ASN A 501 -12.61 3.26 29.14
CA ASN A 501 -12.93 3.84 30.46
C ASN A 501 -11.89 3.50 31.54
N GLY A 502 -10.60 3.58 31.18
CA GLY A 502 -9.48 3.27 32.08
C GLY A 502 -9.32 1.79 32.43
N ARG A 503 -9.92 0.86 31.66
CA ARG A 503 -9.80 -0.59 31.88
C ARG A 503 -9.54 -1.34 30.57
N CYS A 504 -8.79 -2.43 30.65
CA CYS A 504 -8.58 -3.32 29.51
C CYS A 504 -9.78 -4.23 29.31
N THR A 505 -10.26 -4.32 28.07
CA THR A 505 -11.29 -5.31 27.69
C THR A 505 -10.70 -6.67 27.32
N GLY A 506 -9.38 -6.72 27.12
CA GLY A 506 -8.60 -7.92 26.80
C GLY A 506 -7.60 -8.23 27.90
N ARG A 507 -6.44 -8.77 27.52
CA ARG A 507 -5.35 -9.09 28.45
C ARG A 507 -4.73 -7.81 29.03
N VAL A 508 -4.28 -7.92 30.27
CA VAL A 508 -3.46 -6.92 30.96
C VAL A 508 -2.04 -7.46 31.03
N ILE A 509 -1.06 -6.65 30.64
CA ILE A 509 0.36 -6.99 30.65
C ILE A 509 1.09 -6.01 31.55
N THR A 510 1.73 -6.52 32.60
CA THR A 510 2.49 -5.72 33.56
C THR A 510 3.95 -5.63 33.14
N ILE A 511 4.44 -4.40 32.98
CA ILE A 511 5.85 -4.10 32.74
C ILE A 511 6.52 -3.82 34.09
N GLY A 512 7.56 -4.59 34.42
CA GLY A 512 8.31 -4.47 35.67
C GLY A 512 9.15 -3.20 35.76
N ASN A 513 9.69 -2.90 36.95
CA ASN A 513 10.56 -1.74 37.18
C ASN A 513 11.87 -1.78 36.37
N ASP A 514 12.31 -2.96 35.96
CA ASP A 514 13.45 -3.20 35.07
C ASP A 514 13.09 -3.09 33.57
N ARG A 515 11.85 -2.67 33.29
CA ARG A 515 11.22 -2.54 31.96
C ARG A 515 11.01 -3.87 31.22
N LYS A 516 11.13 -4.99 31.92
CA LYS A 516 10.90 -6.31 31.34
C LYS A 516 9.46 -6.78 31.53
N VAL A 517 9.09 -7.74 30.70
CA VAL A 517 7.82 -8.47 30.78
C VAL A 517 8.08 -9.97 30.70
N THR A 518 7.37 -10.77 31.50
CA THR A 518 7.33 -12.23 31.32
C THR A 518 6.13 -12.58 30.45
N LEU A 519 6.40 -13.12 29.27
CA LEU A 519 5.38 -13.52 28.29
C LEU A 519 5.09 -15.03 28.40
N ASP A 520 3.81 -15.39 28.22
CA ASP A 520 3.34 -16.75 27.90
C ASP A 520 2.31 -16.64 26.76
N ILE A 521 2.79 -16.56 25.51
CA ILE A 521 1.94 -16.45 24.32
C ILE A 521 1.71 -17.85 23.76
N SER A 522 0.54 -18.43 24.00
CA SER A 522 0.19 -19.74 23.43
C SER A 522 0.06 -19.67 21.91
N ASN A 523 0.58 -20.69 21.23
CA ASN A 523 0.40 -20.90 19.79
C ASN A 523 -1.07 -21.19 19.41
N ASP A 524 -1.94 -21.49 20.37
CA ASP A 524 -3.36 -21.80 20.16
C ASP A 524 -4.28 -20.57 20.29
N TRP A 525 -3.74 -19.41 20.65
CA TRP A 525 -4.53 -18.18 20.70
C TRP A 525 -5.08 -17.83 19.32
N GLU A 526 -6.27 -17.20 19.30
CA GLU A 526 -6.85 -16.64 18.07
C GLU A 526 -5.81 -15.77 17.34
N ASP A 527 -5.15 -14.89 18.08
CA ASP A 527 -4.02 -14.07 17.65
C ASP A 527 -2.82 -14.36 18.55
N PRO A 528 -1.81 -15.14 18.10
CA PRO A 528 -0.67 -15.54 18.92
C PRO A 528 0.38 -14.41 18.95
N MET A 529 -0.03 -13.23 19.40
CA MET A 529 0.80 -12.04 19.49
C MET A 529 0.26 -11.10 20.58
N ILE A 530 1.14 -10.22 21.06
CA ILE A 530 0.81 -9.15 22.02
C ILE A 530 1.38 -7.85 21.46
N ALA A 531 0.60 -6.78 21.49
CA ALA A 531 1.08 -5.44 21.18
C ALA A 531 0.69 -4.46 22.28
N LEU A 532 1.63 -3.60 22.67
CA LEU A 532 1.49 -2.62 23.74
C LEU A 532 2.01 -1.27 23.26
N HIS A 533 1.43 -0.17 23.73
CA HIS A 533 1.97 1.18 23.55
C HIS A 533 1.61 2.09 24.72
N VAL A 534 2.34 3.20 24.87
CA VAL A 534 2.20 4.13 26.00
C VAL A 534 0.79 4.70 26.18
N GLU A 535 0.04 4.92 25.11
CA GLU A 535 -1.36 5.37 25.20
C GLU A 535 -2.36 4.26 25.61
N ALA A 536 -1.94 2.99 25.68
CA ALA A 536 -2.73 1.87 26.18
C ALA A 536 -2.37 1.50 27.64
N LYS A 537 -1.59 2.35 28.32
CA LYS A 537 -1.24 2.20 29.74
C LYS A 537 -2.43 2.55 30.63
N VAL A 538 -2.70 1.74 31.65
CA VAL A 538 -3.80 1.94 32.61
C VAL A 538 -3.37 2.79 33.81
N ASN A 539 -2.18 2.52 34.34
CA ASN A 539 -1.65 3.06 35.60
C ASN A 539 -0.12 3.01 35.62
#